data_AF-A0A7X7UN33-F1
#
_entry.id   AF-A0A7X7UN33-F1
#
_cell.length_a   1.000
_cell.length_b   1.000
_cell.length_c   1.000
_cell.angle_alpha   90.00
_cell.angle_beta   90.00
_cell.angle_gamma   90.00
#
_symmetry.space_group_name_H-M   'P 1'
#
loop_
_entity.id
_entity.type
_entity.pdbx_description
1 polymer ?
#
loop_
_entity_poly.entity_id
_entity_poly.type
_entity_poly.pdbx_seq_one_letter_code
_entity_poly.pdbx_strand_id
1 'polypeptide(L)'
;WNDHRRLGLPFFENPSVENPITTLPDLNQGNCKTSSVKFFPQRLKYPSSLSNSNPDGYNQAIQMLGGPDEILTPLWWAKKNP
;
A
#
# COMPACT_ATOMS: atom_id res chain seq x y z
N TRP A 1 7.83 -7.11 -7.53
CA TRP A 1 7.04 -6.31 -6.56
C TRP A 1 7.13 -6.85 -5.13
N ASN A 2 6.89 -8.14 -4.89
CA ASN A 2 6.91 -8.70 -3.52
C ASN A 2 8.27 -8.51 -2.82
N ASP A 3 9.37 -8.88 -3.48
CA ASP A 3 10.71 -8.67 -2.91
C ASP A 3 11.06 -7.19 -2.74
N HIS A 4 10.63 -6.32 -3.65
CA HIS A 4 10.79 -4.87 -3.49
C HIS A 4 10.07 -4.36 -2.24
N ARG A 5 8.83 -4.79 -1.97
CA ARG A 5 8.11 -4.45 -0.73
C ARG A 5 8.76 -5.05 0.53
N ARG A 6 9.40 -6.20 0.41
CA ARG A 6 10.06 -6.88 1.54
C ARG A 6 11.42 -6.27 1.88
N LEU A 7 12.20 -5.93 0.86
CA LEU A 7 13.60 -5.53 0.97
C LEU A 7 13.84 -4.04 0.76
N GLY A 8 12.92 -3.34 0.09
CA GLY A 8 13.14 -1.98 -0.43
C GLY A 8 14.07 -1.91 -1.63
N LEU A 9 14.38 -3.06 -2.25
CA LEU A 9 15.38 -3.18 -3.32
C LEU A 9 14.78 -3.76 -4.63
N PRO A 10 15.33 -3.38 -5.80
CA PRO A 10 16.21 -2.23 -5.99
C PRO A 10 15.46 -0.92 -5.70
N PHE A 11 16.19 0.18 -5.52
CA PHE A 11 15.55 1.48 -5.39
C PHE A 11 14.86 1.84 -6.70
N PHE A 12 13.59 2.22 -6.60
CA PHE A 12 12.82 2.71 -7.73
C PHE A 12 12.77 4.23 -7.72
N GLU A 13 12.76 4.80 -8.92
CA GLU A 13 12.40 6.19 -9.11
C GLU A 13 10.93 6.38 -8.76
N ASN A 14 10.62 7.47 -8.07
CA ASN A 14 9.23 7.83 -7.83
C ASN A 14 8.62 8.37 -9.14
N PRO A 15 7.31 8.16 -9.36
CA PRO A 15 6.64 8.80 -10.47
C PRO A 15 6.69 10.33 -10.33
N SER A 16 6.87 11.03 -11.44
CA SER A 16 6.69 12.49 -11.48
C SER A 16 5.24 12.82 -11.11
N VAL A 17 5.05 13.68 -10.11
CA VAL A 17 3.73 14.07 -9.63
C VAL A 17 3.36 15.42 -10.23
N GLU A 18 2.59 15.40 -11.31
CA GLU A 18 1.91 16.60 -11.82
C GLU A 18 0.65 16.91 -11.01
N ASN A 19 -0.10 15.87 -10.61
CA ASN A 19 -1.30 15.97 -9.78
C ASN A 19 -1.22 15.03 -8.56
N PRO A 20 -1.75 15.41 -7.39
CA PRO A 20 -1.75 14.55 -6.21
C PRO A 20 -2.45 13.21 -6.44
N ILE A 21 -1.79 12.11 -6.08
CA ILE A 21 -2.38 10.79 -6.07
C ILE A 21 -3.07 10.61 -4.71
N THR A 22 -4.40 10.67 -4.68
CA THR A 22 -5.19 10.67 -3.43
C THR A 22 -4.97 9.43 -2.56
N THR A 23 -4.59 8.31 -3.16
CA THR A 23 -4.30 7.06 -2.45
C THR A 23 -2.84 6.95 -1.97
N LEU A 24 -1.96 7.87 -2.38
CA LEU A 24 -0.56 7.97 -1.97
C LEU A 24 -0.26 9.39 -1.44
N PRO A 25 -0.87 9.81 -0.32
CA PRO A 25 -0.84 11.19 0.16
C PRO A 25 0.56 11.67 0.57
N ASP A 26 1.47 10.75 0.91
CA ASP A 26 2.84 11.10 1.30
C ASP A 26 3.70 11.54 0.10
N LEU A 27 3.35 11.14 -1.13
CA LEU A 27 4.10 11.48 -2.33
C LEU A 27 3.58 12.79 -2.94
N ASN A 28 4.45 13.79 -3.07
CA ASN A 28 4.16 15.09 -3.66
C ASN A 28 5.34 15.62 -4.50
N GLN A 29 5.11 16.71 -5.22
CA GLN A 29 6.10 17.30 -6.11
C GLN A 29 7.40 17.74 -5.38
N GLY A 30 7.31 18.11 -4.10
CA GLY A 30 8.45 18.55 -3.30
C GLY A 30 9.35 17.42 -2.82
N ASN A 31 8.83 16.20 -2.70
CA ASN A 31 9.56 15.05 -2.16
C ASN A 31 9.72 13.87 -3.14
N CYS A 32 9.26 14.00 -4.39
CA CYS A 32 9.38 12.95 -5.40
C CYS A 32 10.84 12.58 -5.75
N LYS A 33 11.84 13.36 -5.32
CA LYS A 33 13.27 13.05 -5.50
C LYS A 33 13.90 12.31 -4.31
N THR A 34 13.16 12.05 -3.24
CA THR A 34 13.65 11.28 -2.09
C THR A 34 13.14 9.85 -2.14
N SER A 35 13.84 8.89 -1.55
CA SER A 35 13.35 7.51 -1.50
C SER A 35 12.55 7.27 -0.22
N SER A 36 11.34 6.75 -0.35
CA SER A 36 10.52 6.34 0.79
C SER A 36 9.60 5.18 0.42
N VAL A 37 9.49 4.19 1.31
CA VAL A 37 8.54 3.08 1.15
C VAL A 37 7.09 3.55 1.11
N LYS A 38 6.79 4.72 1.70
CA LYS A 38 5.45 5.32 1.74
C LYS A 38 4.98 5.82 0.37
N PHE A 39 5.89 5.96 -0.59
CA PHE A 39 5.58 6.40 -1.94
C PHE A 39 5.06 5.27 -2.84
N PHE A 40 5.04 4.03 -2.33
CA PHE A 40 4.68 2.85 -3.09
C PHE A 40 3.52 2.09 -2.44
N PRO A 41 2.58 1.54 -3.25
CA PRO A 41 1.48 0.74 -2.72
C PRO A 41 1.98 -0.55 -2.06
N GLN A 42 1.48 -0.84 -0.86
CA GLN A 42 1.85 -2.01 -0.08
C GLN A 42 1.00 -3.23 -0.40
N ARG A 43 -0.23 -3.07 -0.90
CA ARG A 43 -1.10 -4.15 -1.36
C ARG A 43 -2.18 -3.64 -2.31
N LEU A 44 -2.95 -4.57 -2.87
CA LEU A 44 -4.21 -4.25 -3.53
C LEU A 44 -5.35 -4.49 -2.54
N LYS A 45 -6.41 -3.69 -2.65
CA LYS A 45 -7.65 -3.88 -1.88
C LYS A 45 -8.29 -5.22 -2.25
N TYR A 46 -9.16 -5.71 -1.38
CA TYR A 46 -10.01 -6.82 -1.78
C TYR A 46 -10.96 -6.38 -2.90
N PRO A 47 -11.41 -7.29 -3.78
CA PRO A 47 -12.38 -6.95 -4.81
C PRO A 47 -13.64 -6.34 -4.18
N SER A 48 -14.15 -5.26 -4.77
CA SER A 48 -15.35 -4.56 -4.26
C SER A 48 -16.60 -5.44 -4.23
N SER A 49 -16.65 -6.50 -5.04
CA SER A 49 -17.74 -7.49 -5.01
C SER A 49 -17.71 -8.37 -3.76
N LEU A 50 -16.54 -8.53 -3.11
CA LEU A 50 -16.38 -9.44 -1.97
C LEU A 50 -17.18 -8.95 -0.76
N SER A 51 -17.20 -7.64 -0.50
CA SER A 51 -17.96 -7.07 0.62
C SER A 51 -19.46 -7.30 0.50
N ASN A 52 -19.98 -7.42 -0.73
CA ASN A 52 -21.39 -7.66 -0.99
C ASN A 52 -21.74 -9.16 -1.07
N SER A 53 -20.85 -9.97 -1.66
CA SER A 53 -21.10 -11.41 -1.87
C SER A 53 -20.78 -12.28 -0.67
N ASN A 54 -19.82 -11.86 0.18
CA ASN A 54 -19.45 -12.56 1.40
C ASN A 54 -19.01 -11.54 2.48
N PRO A 55 -19.97 -10.82 3.10
CA PRO A 55 -19.67 -9.79 4.08
C PRO A 55 -18.93 -10.34 5.31
N ASP A 56 -19.30 -11.53 5.79
CA ASP A 56 -18.68 -12.14 6.98
C ASP A 56 -17.20 -12.48 6.73
N GLY A 57 -16.89 -13.11 5.58
CA GLY A 57 -15.52 -13.42 5.20
C GLY A 57 -14.69 -12.15 4.96
N TYR A 58 -15.28 -11.12 4.35
CA TYR A 58 -14.63 -9.82 4.17
C TYR A 58 -14.28 -9.16 5.52
N ASN A 59 -15.23 -9.13 6.45
CA ASN A 59 -15.03 -8.56 7.79
C ASN A 59 -13.97 -9.33 8.58
N GLN A 60 -13.99 -10.67 8.53
CA GLN A 60 -12.96 -11.51 9.15
C GLN A 60 -11.57 -11.21 8.54
N ALA A 61 -11.48 -11.09 7.22
CA ALA A 61 -10.23 -10.79 6.54
C ALA A 61 -9.67 -9.41 6.91
N ILE A 62 -10.52 -8.39 7.07
CA ILE A 62 -10.09 -7.07 7.57
C ILE A 62 -9.59 -7.16 9.01
N GLN A 63 -10.29 -7.89 9.87
CA GLN A 63 -9.86 -8.05 11.26
C GLN A 63 -8.48 -8.70 11.34
N MET A 64 -8.22 -9.72 10.51
CA MET A 64 -6.92 -10.39 10.44
C MET A 64 -5.84 -9.54 9.75
N LEU A 65 -6.23 -8.61 8.86
CA LEU A 65 -5.30 -7.68 8.23
C LEU A 65 -4.69 -6.71 9.26
N GLY A 66 -5.40 -6.43 10.36
CA GLY A 66 -4.91 -5.56 11.43
C GLY A 66 -4.86 -4.07 11.06
N GLY A 67 -5.64 -3.67 10.06
CA GLY A 67 -5.72 -2.31 9.53
C GLY A 67 -6.83 -2.19 8.47
N PRO A 68 -7.08 -0.99 7.93
CA PRO A 68 -8.12 -0.80 6.92
C PRO A 68 -7.77 -1.51 5.60
N ASP A 69 -8.79 -1.81 4.78
CA ASP A 69 -8.61 -2.35 3.42
C ASP A 69 -8.12 -1.26 2.44
N GLU A 70 -6.92 -0.76 2.69
CA GLU A 70 -6.28 0.29 1.91
C GLU A 70 -4.98 -0.20 1.25
N ILE A 71 -4.55 0.53 0.22
CA ILE A 71 -3.37 0.14 -0.56
C ILE A 71 -2.06 0.31 0.23
N LEU A 72 -2.04 1.16 1.26
CA LEU A 72 -0.88 1.41 2.11
C LEU A 72 -0.81 0.49 3.33
N THR A 73 -1.82 -0.34 3.58
CA THR A 73 -1.82 -1.29 4.70
C THR A 73 -0.77 -2.39 4.45
N PRO A 74 0.28 -2.49 5.28
CA PRO A 74 1.33 -3.47 5.08
C PRO A 74 0.81 -4.89 5.33
N LEU A 75 1.29 -5.86 4.56
CA LEU A 75 1.03 -7.28 4.81
C LEU A 75 1.88 -7.80 5.96
N TRP A 76 1.47 -8.93 6.54
CA TRP A 76 2.14 -9.53 7.70
C TRP A 76 3.63 -9.80 7.50
N TRP A 77 4.06 -10.11 6.27
CA TRP A 77 5.46 -10.36 5.92
C TRP A 77 6.21 -9.12 5.45
N ALA A 78 5.52 -8.00 5.20
CA ALA A 78 6.17 -6.76 4.78
C ALA A 78 6.93 -6.19 5.99
N LYS A 79 8.21 -5.93 5.81
CA LYS A 79 9.10 -5.48 6.89
C LYS A 79 8.59 -4.13 7.44
N LYS A 80 8.22 -4.09 8.71
CA LYS A 80 8.00 -2.83 9.43
C LYS A 80 9.38 -2.22 9.68
N ASN A 81 9.71 -1.11 9.03
CA ASN A 81 10.92 -0.39 9.41
C ASN A 81 10.71 0.15 10.84
N PRO A 82 11.59 -0.19 11.80
CA PRO A 82 11.57 0.38 13.14
C PRO A 82 11.89 1.88 13.12
#